data_AF-A0A139DK69-F1
#
_entry.id   AF-A0A139DK69-F1
#
_cell.length_a   1.000
_cell.length_b   1.000
_cell.length_c   1.000
_cell.angle_alpha   90.00
_cell.angle_beta   90.00
_cell.angle_gamma   90.00
#
_symmetry.space_group_name_H-M   'P 1'
#
loop_
_entity.id
_entity.type
_entity.pdbx_description
1 polymer ?
#
loop_
_entity_poly.entity_id
_entity_poly.type
_entity_poly.pdbx_seq_one_letter_code
_entity_poly.pdbx_strand_id
1 'polypeptide(L)'
;MSLLNDALKAAEQRQNRPQVSRAYTGQTQGQPTPRSKAPLLAALLAVVLAGGGVGWWVMGQPSTEAPQKAATEAPVPPVPPEPVADVPKENPKAAAPLPEPEPIQPVAQLTKPEPEPEAKAPEPATPEPDQPAEQVAGASTTSAPSVAETKVQESVQSTVKQPRETPQAIDRRTSRDLERLLARGRTTEAEQRLIELTTRQAAPQSREIFARQMLIQQMPARALDWLPQSLASEHASLRLLRARAQLEQGSLEQAVTTLRSQVPAVDALPEYRVTLATLLQQAGEPEAAAAHWSELIEYQNNQPAWWLGLAMALDAAGQTKSAARAYVQAAAMPGLSERLAIYARQRLQALQAGS
;
A
#
# COMPACT_ATOMS: atom_id res chain seq x y z
N MET A 1 -34.09 24.46 -24.69
CA MET A 1 -33.53 23.29 -25.41
C MET A 1 -32.02 23.12 -25.18
N SER A 2 -31.48 23.26 -23.94
CA SER A 2 -30.05 22.98 -23.68
C SER A 2 -29.77 22.27 -22.35
N LEU A 3 -30.80 21.83 -21.62
CA LEU A 3 -30.60 21.10 -20.36
C LEU A 3 -30.21 19.62 -20.60
N LEU A 4 -30.57 19.05 -21.76
CA LEU A 4 -30.19 17.69 -22.14
C LEU A 4 -28.73 17.59 -22.60
N ASN A 5 -28.21 18.62 -23.30
CA ASN A 5 -26.81 18.67 -23.72
C ASN A 5 -25.85 18.95 -22.56
N ASP A 6 -26.28 19.73 -21.56
CA ASP A 6 -25.46 20.02 -20.38
C ASP A 6 -25.44 18.84 -19.40
N ALA A 7 -26.53 18.07 -19.31
CA ALA A 7 -26.57 16.82 -18.53
C ALA A 7 -25.69 15.71 -19.15
N LEU A 8 -25.63 15.62 -20.48
CA LEU A 8 -24.72 14.71 -21.19
C LEU A 8 -23.24 15.14 -21.06
N LYS A 9 -22.92 16.45 -21.11
CA LYS A 9 -21.56 16.96 -20.85
C LYS A 9 -21.09 16.80 -19.41
N ALA A 10 -22.00 16.98 -18.44
CA ALA A 10 -21.69 16.79 -17.01
C ALA A 10 -21.54 15.30 -16.64
N ALA A 11 -22.15 14.39 -17.40
CA ALA A 11 -21.91 12.96 -17.28
C ALA A 11 -20.56 12.54 -17.91
N GLU A 12 -20.19 13.14 -19.05
CA GLU A 12 -18.92 12.88 -19.76
C GLU A 12 -17.68 13.43 -19.02
N GLN A 13 -17.80 14.55 -18.28
CA GLN A 13 -16.73 15.07 -17.41
C GLN A 13 -16.48 14.25 -16.13
N ARG A 14 -17.43 13.39 -15.73
CA ARG A 14 -17.30 12.50 -14.56
C ARG A 14 -16.63 11.16 -14.88
N GLN A 15 -16.60 10.73 -16.14
CA GLN A 15 -15.92 9.50 -16.57
C GLN A 15 -14.41 9.64 -16.79
N ASN A 16 -13.86 10.88 -16.83
CA ASN A 16 -12.44 11.15 -17.09
C ASN A 16 -11.65 11.66 -15.86
N ARG A 17 -11.68 10.90 -14.76
CA ARG A 17 -10.61 10.92 -13.73
C ARG A 17 -9.85 9.60 -13.84
N PRO A 18 -8.49 9.59 -13.82
CA PRO A 18 -7.72 9.68 -12.55
C PRO A 18 -6.40 10.48 -12.75
N GLN A 19 -5.58 10.88 -11.77
CA GLN A 19 -4.76 10.07 -10.88
C GLN A 19 -4.07 11.00 -9.86
N VAL A 20 -4.11 10.66 -8.57
CA VAL A 20 -3.25 11.25 -7.53
C VAL A 20 -2.60 10.10 -6.78
N SER A 21 -1.36 9.75 -7.12
CA SER A 21 -0.62 8.70 -6.39
C SER A 21 0.90 8.75 -6.57
N ARG A 22 1.57 9.84 -6.17
CA ARG A 22 3.06 9.82 -6.10
C ARG A 22 3.68 10.28 -4.77
N ALA A 23 2.91 10.65 -3.75
CA ALA A 23 3.48 11.15 -2.49
C ALA A 23 3.75 10.08 -1.40
N TYR A 24 3.43 8.80 -1.63
CA TYR A 24 3.56 7.73 -0.61
C TYR A 24 4.61 6.66 -0.93
N THR A 25 5.38 6.80 -2.01
CA THR A 25 6.51 5.88 -2.26
C THR A 25 7.70 6.33 -1.41
N GLY A 26 7.84 5.74 -0.23
CA GLY A 26 8.95 5.96 0.70
C GLY A 26 10.33 5.72 0.09
N GLN A 27 10.86 6.74 -0.58
CA GLN A 27 12.27 6.82 -0.97
C GLN A 27 13.02 7.61 0.09
N THR A 28 13.97 6.93 0.73
CA THR A 28 14.97 7.54 1.60
C THR A 28 15.89 8.42 0.74
N GLN A 29 15.91 9.73 1.02
CA GLN A 29 16.73 10.72 0.31
C GLN A 29 18.23 10.48 0.54
N GLY A 30 18.97 10.29 -0.55
CA GLY A 30 20.40 10.58 -0.63
C GLY A 30 20.62 11.99 -1.20
N GLN A 31 21.36 12.83 -0.48
CA GLN A 31 21.73 14.20 -0.87
C GLN A 31 22.54 14.21 -2.18
N PRO A 32 22.35 15.20 -3.10
CA PRO A 32 23.36 16.26 -3.19
C PRO A 32 22.85 17.68 -3.61
N THR A 33 23.47 18.70 -3.01
CA THR A 33 23.76 20.14 -3.35
C THR A 33 22.86 21.05 -4.23
N PRO A 34 22.89 22.39 -4.02
CA PRO A 34 21.84 23.32 -4.49
C PRO A 34 22.18 24.12 -5.76
N ARG A 35 21.17 24.46 -6.58
CA ARG A 35 21.20 25.63 -7.49
C ARG A 35 19.79 26.18 -7.78
N SER A 36 19.61 27.45 -7.37
CA SER A 36 18.60 28.49 -7.67
C SER A 36 17.10 28.15 -7.81
N LYS A 37 16.30 28.73 -6.89
CA LYS A 37 14.83 28.80 -6.85
C LYS A 37 14.35 30.13 -7.47
N ALA A 38 13.31 30.14 -8.33
CA ALA A 38 12.65 31.41 -8.72
C ALA A 38 11.20 31.38 -9.28
N PRO A 39 10.47 30.25 -9.43
CA PRO A 39 9.00 30.42 -9.48
C PRO A 39 8.20 29.31 -8.78
N LEU A 40 8.43 29.08 -7.48
CA LEU A 40 7.63 28.14 -6.67
C LEU A 40 7.02 28.77 -5.40
N LEU A 41 7.19 30.08 -5.22
CA LEU A 41 6.67 30.83 -4.07
C LEU A 41 5.41 31.66 -4.37
N ALA A 42 5.02 31.82 -5.63
CA ALA A 42 3.88 32.67 -6.00
C ALA A 42 2.51 31.94 -5.98
N ALA A 43 2.47 30.62 -6.14
CA ALA A 43 1.19 29.88 -6.22
C ALA A 43 0.59 29.48 -4.86
N LEU A 44 1.37 29.54 -3.77
CA LEU A 44 0.93 29.12 -2.43
C LEU A 44 0.25 30.27 -1.65
N LEU A 45 0.46 31.53 -2.05
CA LEU A 45 -0.01 32.71 -1.30
C LEU A 45 -1.36 33.26 -1.81
N ALA A 46 -1.78 32.94 -3.04
CA ALA A 46 -3.05 33.43 -3.61
C ALA A 46 -4.29 32.64 -3.15
N VAL A 47 -4.14 31.38 -2.73
CA VAL A 47 -5.28 30.55 -2.28
C VAL A 47 -5.65 30.79 -0.82
N VAL A 48 -4.72 31.34 -0.01
CA VAL A 48 -4.99 31.61 1.42
C VAL A 48 -5.71 32.95 1.63
N LEU A 49 -5.49 33.96 0.77
CA LEU A 49 -6.09 35.30 0.95
C LEU A 49 -7.51 35.47 0.40
N ALA A 50 -8.01 34.57 -0.47
CA ALA A 50 -9.38 34.66 -1.00
C ALA A 50 -10.46 34.08 -0.07
N GLY A 51 -10.08 33.32 0.98
CA GLY A 51 -11.01 32.72 1.93
C GLY A 51 -11.55 33.68 3.02
N GLY A 52 -10.92 34.85 3.22
CA GLY A 52 -11.24 35.76 4.32
C GLY A 52 -12.25 36.89 4.02
N GLY A 53 -12.61 37.11 2.75
CA GLY A 53 -13.35 38.33 2.32
C GLY A 53 -14.88 38.23 2.31
N VAL A 54 -15.47 37.03 2.35
CA VAL A 54 -16.92 36.86 2.11
C VAL A 54 -17.78 37.14 3.35
N GLY A 55 -17.21 37.05 4.55
CA GLY A 55 -17.95 37.25 5.81
C GLY A 55 -18.33 38.70 6.13
N TRP A 56 -17.65 39.69 5.53
CA TRP A 56 -17.87 41.11 5.87
C TRP A 56 -18.90 41.81 4.96
N TRP A 57 -19.33 41.18 3.86
CA TRP A 57 -20.22 41.81 2.88
C TRP A 57 -21.72 41.56 3.14
N VAL A 58 -22.06 40.56 3.97
CA VAL A 58 -23.46 40.19 4.26
C VAL A 58 -24.11 41.10 5.34
N MET A 59 -23.34 41.94 6.05
CA MET A 59 -23.85 42.84 7.09
C MET A 59 -24.19 44.27 6.60
N GLY A 60 -24.11 44.54 5.29
CA GLY A 60 -23.91 45.90 4.80
C GLY A 60 -24.79 46.39 3.64
N GLN A 61 -25.95 45.80 3.32
CA GLN A 61 -26.83 46.43 2.32
C GLN A 61 -28.32 46.51 2.72
N PRO A 62 -28.92 47.72 2.63
CA PRO A 62 -30.27 48.02 3.10
C PRO A 62 -31.36 47.51 2.16
N SER A 63 -32.52 47.21 2.75
CA SER A 63 -33.76 46.89 2.06
C SER A 63 -34.28 48.11 1.29
N THR A 64 -34.54 47.95 -0.01
CA THR A 64 -35.29 48.96 -0.78
C THR A 64 -36.24 48.29 -1.79
N GLU A 65 -37.47 48.78 -1.76
CA GLU A 65 -38.69 48.32 -2.43
C GLU A 65 -38.67 48.23 -3.96
N ALA A 66 -39.62 47.44 -4.44
CA ALA A 66 -40.02 47.23 -5.82
C ALA A 66 -40.68 48.46 -6.48
N PRO A 67 -40.84 48.40 -7.81
CA PRO A 67 -42.16 48.70 -8.36
C PRO A 67 -42.67 47.64 -9.35
N GLN A 68 -43.98 47.40 -9.23
CA GLN A 68 -44.83 46.55 -10.06
C GLN A 68 -45.09 47.13 -11.46
N LYS A 69 -45.40 46.24 -12.42
CA LYS A 69 -46.37 46.38 -13.54
C LYS A 69 -46.66 44.96 -14.04
N ALA A 70 -47.82 44.35 -13.79
CA ALA A 70 -49.17 44.54 -14.37
C ALA A 70 -49.36 43.87 -15.76
N ALA A 71 -50.52 43.20 -15.91
CA ALA A 71 -51.13 42.56 -17.10
C ALA A 71 -50.80 41.06 -17.31
N THR A 72 -51.72 40.11 -17.51
CA THR A 72 -53.19 40.11 -17.67
C THR A 72 -53.70 38.66 -17.49
N GLU A 73 -54.91 38.54 -16.96
CA GLU A 73 -55.70 37.34 -16.63
C GLU A 73 -56.70 37.00 -17.76
N ALA A 74 -56.94 35.71 -18.06
CA ALA A 74 -58.09 35.19 -18.83
C ALA A 74 -58.13 33.63 -18.82
N PRO A 75 -59.31 32.99 -18.96
CA PRO A 75 -59.75 31.95 -18.02
C PRO A 75 -59.99 30.53 -18.58
N VAL A 76 -60.23 29.59 -17.66
CA VAL A 76 -60.43 28.14 -17.81
C VAL A 76 -61.92 27.77 -17.98
N PRO A 77 -62.30 26.79 -18.82
CA PRO A 77 -63.63 26.16 -18.79
C PRO A 77 -63.67 24.84 -17.97
N PRO A 78 -64.80 24.49 -17.33
CA PRO A 78 -64.93 23.31 -16.44
C PRO A 78 -65.42 22.04 -17.16
N VAL A 79 -64.99 20.87 -16.69
CA VAL A 79 -65.52 19.54 -17.11
C VAL A 79 -66.15 18.82 -15.89
N PRO A 80 -67.33 18.18 -16.03
CA PRO A 80 -68.06 17.51 -14.93
C PRO A 80 -67.54 16.09 -14.60
N PRO A 81 -67.89 15.51 -13.43
CA PRO A 81 -67.35 14.24 -12.94
C PRO A 81 -68.26 13.03 -13.21
N GLU A 82 -67.65 11.86 -13.42
CA GLU A 82 -68.30 10.53 -13.37
C GLU A 82 -67.25 9.43 -13.07
N PRO A 83 -67.61 8.20 -12.65
CA PRO A 83 -67.71 7.84 -11.23
C PRO A 83 -66.78 6.68 -10.79
N VAL A 84 -66.75 6.51 -9.48
CA VAL A 84 -66.12 5.46 -8.64
C VAL A 84 -66.29 4.03 -9.17
N ALA A 85 -65.19 3.27 -9.19
CA ALA A 85 -65.21 1.80 -9.21
C ALA A 85 -64.06 1.21 -8.38
N ASP A 86 -64.50 0.52 -7.33
CA ASP A 86 -63.93 -0.57 -6.54
C ASP A 86 -62.46 -0.61 -6.09
N VAL A 87 -62.35 -0.63 -4.76
CA VAL A 87 -61.19 -1.01 -3.96
C VAL A 87 -61.39 -2.46 -3.50
N PRO A 88 -60.49 -3.40 -3.82
CA PRO A 88 -60.40 -4.63 -3.05
C PRO A 88 -59.56 -4.43 -1.78
N LYS A 89 -60.22 -4.63 -0.64
CA LYS A 89 -59.64 -4.72 0.71
C LYS A 89 -58.63 -5.87 0.78
N GLU A 90 -57.45 -5.60 1.33
CA GLU A 90 -56.60 -6.62 1.95
C GLU A 90 -56.54 -6.36 3.46
N ASN A 91 -56.87 -7.42 4.21
CA ASN A 91 -57.10 -7.40 5.65
C ASN A 91 -55.75 -7.64 6.38
N PRO A 92 -55.40 -6.85 7.42
CA PRO A 92 -54.17 -7.07 8.16
C PRO A 92 -54.36 -8.20 9.19
N LYS A 93 -53.55 -9.26 9.10
CA LYS A 93 -53.50 -10.31 10.13
C LYS A 93 -52.38 -10.02 11.13
N ALA A 94 -52.76 -10.08 12.39
CA ALA A 94 -52.00 -9.71 13.57
C ALA A 94 -50.80 -10.63 13.90
N ALA A 95 -49.74 -9.96 14.38
CA ALA A 95 -48.88 -10.23 15.53
C ALA A 95 -48.76 -11.64 16.14
N ALA A 96 -47.51 -12.09 16.28
CA ALA A 96 -46.96 -12.92 17.36
C ALA A 96 -45.42 -12.73 17.42
N PRO A 97 -44.75 -12.86 18.58
CA PRO A 97 -43.79 -11.86 19.07
C PRO A 97 -42.30 -12.28 19.03
N LEU A 98 -41.44 -11.26 19.15
CA LEU A 98 -40.02 -11.34 19.51
C LEU A 98 -39.81 -12.05 20.87
N PRO A 99 -38.72 -12.82 21.05
CA PRO A 99 -38.23 -13.15 22.37
C PRO A 99 -37.37 -12.00 22.94
N GLU A 100 -37.77 -11.50 24.11
CA GLU A 100 -37.02 -10.60 25.00
C GLU A 100 -35.91 -11.35 25.78
N PRO A 101 -34.96 -10.62 26.40
CA PRO A 101 -33.69 -11.15 26.90
C PRO A 101 -33.78 -11.68 28.34
N GLU A 102 -32.94 -12.65 28.67
CA GLU A 102 -32.75 -13.10 30.06
C GLU A 102 -31.74 -12.23 30.83
N PRO A 103 -31.92 -12.08 32.17
CA PRO A 103 -31.24 -11.08 32.98
C PRO A 103 -29.90 -11.53 33.59
N ILE A 104 -29.14 -10.51 33.98
CA ILE A 104 -27.79 -10.50 34.57
C ILE A 104 -27.79 -11.04 36.00
N GLN A 105 -26.75 -11.77 36.41
CA GLN A 105 -26.22 -11.69 37.78
C GLN A 105 -24.68 -11.51 37.81
N PRO A 106 -24.17 -10.67 38.73
CA PRO A 106 -22.77 -10.25 38.77
C PRO A 106 -21.94 -11.04 39.79
N VAL A 107 -20.64 -11.16 39.53
CA VAL A 107 -19.65 -11.36 40.60
C VAL A 107 -18.38 -10.56 40.29
N ALA A 108 -18.21 -9.49 41.06
CA ALA A 108 -16.93 -8.91 41.43
C ALA A 108 -16.29 -9.87 42.48
N GLN A 109 -14.98 -10.02 42.73
CA GLN A 109 -13.90 -9.06 42.92
C GLN A 109 -12.57 -9.84 43.08
N LEU A 110 -11.47 -9.23 42.63
CA LEU A 110 -10.14 -9.12 43.27
C LEU A 110 -9.60 -10.28 44.13
N THR A 111 -8.44 -10.82 43.73
CA THR A 111 -7.30 -10.95 44.66
C THR A 111 -5.96 -10.95 43.92
N LYS A 112 -5.03 -10.17 44.49
CA LYS A 112 -3.63 -9.91 44.13
C LYS A 112 -2.72 -10.95 44.86
N PRO A 113 -1.44 -11.17 44.44
CA PRO A 113 -0.70 -12.41 44.67
C PRO A 113 0.23 -12.41 45.91
N GLU A 114 1.00 -13.53 46.04
CA GLU A 114 2.28 -13.73 46.80
C GLU A 114 2.16 -14.60 48.09
N PRO A 115 3.19 -15.36 48.57
CA PRO A 115 4.54 -15.72 48.07
C PRO A 115 4.87 -17.24 48.00
N GLU A 116 6.08 -17.50 47.46
CA GLU A 116 6.95 -18.70 47.49
C GLU A 116 7.27 -19.20 48.94
N PRO A 117 7.85 -20.43 49.14
CA PRO A 117 9.30 -20.57 48.95
C PRO A 117 9.83 -21.94 48.46
N GLU A 118 10.92 -21.84 47.69
CA GLU A 118 12.19 -22.57 47.83
C GLU A 118 12.34 -24.06 47.47
N ALA A 119 13.20 -24.22 46.45
CA ALA A 119 14.46 -24.98 46.48
C ALA A 119 14.46 -26.42 45.92
N LYS A 120 15.03 -26.58 44.71
CA LYS A 120 16.44 -27.00 44.51
C LYS A 120 16.77 -27.26 43.04
N ALA A 121 17.68 -26.47 42.50
CA ALA A 121 18.70 -26.87 41.52
C ALA A 121 20.01 -26.22 41.99
N PRO A 122 21.15 -26.92 41.96
CA PRO A 122 22.03 -26.93 40.77
C PRO A 122 22.73 -28.32 40.63
N GLU A 123 23.52 -28.74 39.65
CA GLU A 123 24.21 -28.22 38.46
C GLU A 123 24.70 -29.48 37.66
N PRO A 124 25.54 -29.40 36.60
CA PRO A 124 25.45 -30.25 35.42
C PRO A 124 26.44 -31.43 35.41
N ALA A 125 26.21 -32.38 34.49
CA ALA A 125 27.22 -33.39 34.16
C ALA A 125 27.24 -33.73 32.66
N THR A 126 28.34 -33.38 32.01
CA THR A 126 28.94 -34.08 30.86
C THR A 126 30.44 -33.83 31.00
N PRO A 127 31.28 -34.88 30.97
CA PRO A 127 32.02 -35.15 29.72
C PRO A 127 32.32 -36.64 29.42
N GLU A 128 32.31 -36.95 28.11
CA GLU A 128 33.23 -37.86 27.36
C GLU A 128 33.32 -39.37 27.77
N PRO A 129 34.12 -40.20 27.06
CA PRO A 129 34.02 -40.63 25.66
C PRO A 129 34.15 -42.17 25.51
N ASP A 130 33.59 -42.79 24.46
CA ASP A 130 33.86 -44.22 24.17
C ASP A 130 34.48 -44.44 22.78
N GLN A 131 35.80 -44.63 22.81
CA GLN A 131 36.66 -45.48 21.97
C GLN A 131 37.87 -45.78 22.87
N PRO A 132 38.43 -47.02 22.95
CA PRO A 132 39.32 -47.53 21.88
C PRO A 132 39.57 -49.07 21.80
N ALA A 133 40.18 -49.53 20.70
CA ALA A 133 41.29 -50.51 20.56
C ALA A 133 41.22 -51.24 19.18
N GLU A 134 42.16 -51.01 18.25
CA GLU A 134 43.43 -51.78 18.02
C GLU A 134 43.18 -53.23 17.58
N GLN A 135 43.82 -53.87 16.59
CA GLN A 135 44.98 -53.69 15.69
C GLN A 135 44.79 -54.87 14.66
N VAL A 136 45.34 -54.94 13.44
CA VAL A 136 46.65 -55.52 13.11
C VAL A 136 46.88 -55.34 11.60
N ALA A 137 48.13 -55.01 11.27
CA ALA A 137 48.74 -54.94 9.97
C ALA A 137 48.63 -56.23 9.12
N GLY A 138 48.59 -56.03 7.80
CA GLY A 138 48.80 -57.07 6.81
C GLY A 138 49.34 -56.45 5.52
N ALA A 139 50.65 -56.26 5.46
CA ALA A 139 51.36 -55.92 4.23
C ALA A 139 51.29 -57.10 3.24
N SER A 140 51.04 -56.81 1.97
CA SER A 140 51.47 -57.65 0.86
C SER A 140 51.82 -56.76 -0.32
N THR A 141 53.11 -56.75 -0.59
CA THR A 141 53.81 -56.17 -1.72
C THR A 141 53.67 -57.06 -2.96
N THR A 142 53.84 -56.40 -4.12
CA THR A 142 54.40 -56.96 -5.37
C THR A 142 53.52 -57.86 -6.23
N SER A 143 53.11 -57.32 -7.39
CA SER A 143 53.67 -57.76 -8.69
C SER A 143 53.17 -56.88 -9.84
N ALA A 144 54.10 -56.10 -10.42
CA ALA A 144 54.08 -55.70 -11.83
C ALA A 144 54.70 -56.84 -12.67
N PRO A 145 54.35 -56.97 -13.97
CA PRO A 145 55.12 -56.30 -15.02
C PRO A 145 54.22 -55.67 -16.11
N SER A 146 54.52 -54.45 -16.54
CA SER A 146 55.24 -54.13 -17.80
C SER A 146 54.48 -54.48 -19.09
N VAL A 147 54.03 -53.42 -19.79
CA VAL A 147 54.34 -53.03 -21.17
C VAL A 147 53.10 -52.34 -21.79
N ALA A 148 53.20 -51.03 -21.98
CA ALA A 148 52.94 -50.34 -23.25
C ALA A 148 52.90 -48.83 -23.01
N GLU A 149 53.99 -48.16 -23.36
CA GLU A 149 54.00 -46.74 -23.66
C GLU A 149 53.00 -46.46 -24.80
N THR A 150 52.05 -45.57 -24.55
CA THR A 150 51.50 -44.73 -25.62
C THR A 150 51.55 -43.31 -25.12
N LYS A 151 52.63 -42.64 -25.53
CA LYS A 151 52.82 -41.21 -25.45
C LYS A 151 51.81 -40.56 -26.40
N VAL A 152 50.63 -40.19 -25.91
CA VAL A 152 49.79 -39.18 -26.55
C VAL A 152 50.13 -37.85 -25.91
N GLN A 153 50.86 -37.03 -26.66
CA GLN A 153 51.08 -35.62 -26.34
C GLN A 153 49.74 -34.90 -26.25
N GLU A 154 49.39 -34.53 -25.03
CA GLU A 154 49.14 -33.15 -24.62
C GLU A 154 48.70 -32.19 -25.75
N SER A 155 47.39 -32.14 -25.95
CA SER A 155 46.71 -30.86 -26.07
C SER A 155 45.55 -30.86 -25.08
N VAL A 156 45.87 -30.80 -23.79
CA VAL A 156 44.90 -30.36 -22.78
C VAL A 156 44.66 -28.87 -23.04
N GLN A 157 43.76 -28.57 -23.98
CA GLN A 157 42.97 -27.37 -23.85
C GLN A 157 42.31 -27.50 -22.50
N SER A 158 42.75 -26.66 -21.56
CA SER A 158 42.17 -26.43 -20.27
C SER A 158 40.69 -26.17 -20.48
N THR A 159 39.90 -27.24 -20.43
CA THR A 159 38.46 -27.15 -20.37
C THR A 159 38.18 -26.66 -18.97
N VAL A 160 38.20 -25.34 -18.82
CA VAL A 160 37.72 -24.66 -17.62
C VAL A 160 36.33 -25.25 -17.40
N LYS A 161 36.19 -26.06 -16.34
CA LYS A 161 34.89 -26.51 -15.84
C LYS A 161 34.17 -25.24 -15.39
N GLN A 162 33.55 -24.52 -16.31
CA GLN A 162 32.68 -23.40 -16.00
C GLN A 162 31.58 -23.97 -15.11
N PRO A 163 31.46 -23.52 -13.85
CA PRO A 163 30.31 -23.87 -13.04
C PRO A 163 29.08 -23.41 -13.82
N ARG A 164 28.19 -24.33 -14.17
CA ARG A 164 26.93 -24.00 -14.83
C ARG A 164 26.17 -23.06 -13.90
N GLU A 165 26.13 -21.77 -14.23
CA GLU A 165 25.45 -20.78 -13.40
C GLU A 165 23.97 -21.17 -13.23
N THR A 166 23.47 -21.09 -12.00
CA THR A 166 22.06 -21.34 -11.73
C THR A 166 21.20 -20.22 -12.35
N PRO A 167 19.94 -20.48 -12.74
CA PRO A 167 19.04 -19.43 -13.26
C PRO A 167 18.93 -18.21 -12.33
N GLN A 168 18.99 -18.43 -11.02
CA GLN A 168 18.97 -17.38 -9.99
C GLN A 168 20.27 -16.56 -9.99
N ALA A 169 21.44 -17.19 -10.16
CA ALA A 169 22.71 -16.47 -10.26
C ALA A 169 22.75 -15.60 -11.52
N ILE A 170 22.24 -16.13 -12.64
CA ILE A 170 22.10 -15.38 -13.90
C ILE A 170 21.18 -14.18 -13.69
N ASP A 171 20.01 -14.36 -13.05
CA ASP A 171 19.06 -13.27 -12.77
C ASP A 171 19.69 -12.15 -11.93
N ARG A 172 20.39 -12.50 -10.85
CA ARG A 172 21.09 -11.52 -9.99
C ARG A 172 22.19 -10.76 -10.72
N ARG A 173 22.94 -11.43 -11.60
CA ARG A 173 23.96 -10.74 -12.40
C ARG A 173 23.28 -9.78 -13.37
N THR A 174 22.29 -10.27 -14.11
CA THR A 174 21.58 -9.46 -15.09
C THR A 174 20.87 -8.28 -14.43
N SER A 175 20.26 -8.43 -13.25
CA SER A 175 19.60 -7.32 -12.55
C SER A 175 20.58 -6.17 -12.25
N ARG A 176 21.80 -6.47 -11.80
CA ARG A 176 22.87 -5.47 -11.62
C ARG A 176 23.33 -4.84 -12.93
N ASP A 177 23.35 -5.61 -14.01
CA ASP A 177 23.64 -5.08 -15.35
C ASP A 177 22.56 -4.10 -15.80
N LEU A 178 21.29 -4.44 -15.58
CA LEU A 178 20.15 -3.56 -15.87
C LEU A 178 20.24 -2.27 -15.05
N GLU A 179 20.51 -2.34 -13.74
CA GLU A 179 20.70 -1.15 -12.90
C GLU A 179 21.76 -0.20 -13.50
N ARG A 180 22.90 -0.74 -13.94
CA ARG A 180 23.98 0.05 -14.56
C ARG A 180 23.58 0.67 -15.90
N LEU A 181 22.85 -0.08 -16.74
CA LEU A 181 22.37 0.43 -18.03
C LEU A 181 21.32 1.52 -17.84
N LEU A 182 20.35 1.29 -16.95
CA LEU A 182 19.27 2.23 -16.64
C LEU A 182 19.80 3.52 -16.00
N ALA A 183 20.78 3.43 -15.09
CA ALA A 183 21.44 4.60 -14.50
C ALA A 183 22.15 5.49 -15.55
N ARG A 184 22.54 4.92 -16.70
CA ARG A 184 23.15 5.64 -17.83
C ARG A 184 22.12 6.09 -18.88
N GLY A 185 20.82 5.90 -18.62
CA GLY A 185 19.75 6.20 -19.56
C GLY A 185 19.66 5.23 -20.75
N ARG A 186 20.40 4.11 -20.74
CA ARG A 186 20.42 3.10 -21.81
C ARG A 186 19.25 2.13 -21.67
N THR A 187 18.03 2.66 -21.62
CA THR A 187 16.80 1.90 -21.35
C THR A 187 16.53 0.84 -22.41
N THR A 188 16.77 1.14 -23.70
CA THR A 188 16.56 0.19 -24.80
C THR A 188 17.48 -1.02 -24.70
N GLU A 189 18.77 -0.81 -24.36
CA GLU A 189 19.73 -1.90 -24.19
C GLU A 189 19.38 -2.76 -22.96
N ALA A 190 18.95 -2.12 -21.87
CA ALA A 190 18.48 -2.82 -20.67
C ALA A 190 17.27 -3.72 -21.01
N GLU A 191 16.31 -3.21 -21.77
CA GLU A 191 15.14 -3.97 -22.18
C GLU A 191 15.50 -5.13 -23.09
N GLN A 192 16.34 -4.92 -24.11
CA GLN A 192 16.80 -6.01 -24.99
C GLN A 192 17.48 -7.12 -24.20
N ARG A 193 18.30 -6.76 -23.20
CA ARG A 193 18.95 -7.74 -22.33
C ARG A 193 17.94 -8.52 -21.49
N LEU A 194 16.89 -7.86 -21.00
CA LEU A 194 15.81 -8.50 -20.26
C LEU A 194 14.95 -9.41 -21.16
N ILE A 195 14.66 -8.99 -22.39
CA ILE A 195 13.99 -9.83 -23.40
C ILE A 195 14.78 -11.12 -23.60
N GLU A 196 16.09 -11.02 -23.86
CA GLU A 196 16.96 -12.18 -24.07
C GLU A 196 17.04 -13.11 -22.84
N LEU A 197 16.92 -12.57 -21.64
CA LEU A 197 16.89 -13.39 -20.43
C LEU A 197 15.55 -14.12 -20.28
N THR A 198 14.45 -13.42 -20.57
CA THR A 198 13.09 -13.92 -20.34
C THR A 198 12.62 -14.98 -21.33
N THR A 199 13.34 -15.18 -22.44
CA THR A 199 13.16 -16.36 -23.32
C THR A 199 13.62 -17.66 -22.69
N ARG A 200 14.47 -17.61 -21.65
CA ARG A 200 15.10 -18.78 -21.02
C ARG A 200 14.62 -19.03 -19.59
N GLN A 201 14.16 -18.00 -18.89
CA GLN A 201 13.75 -18.08 -17.47
C GLN A 201 12.80 -16.95 -17.06
N ALA A 202 12.11 -17.10 -15.92
CA ALA A 202 11.18 -16.07 -15.42
C ALA A 202 11.88 -14.75 -15.05
N ALA A 203 13.06 -14.80 -14.44
CA ALA A 203 13.89 -13.66 -14.04
C ALA A 203 13.17 -12.59 -13.19
N PRO A 204 12.61 -12.95 -12.02
CA PRO A 204 11.88 -12.00 -11.19
C PRO A 204 12.72 -10.79 -10.75
N GLN A 205 14.00 -10.95 -10.41
CA GLN A 205 14.82 -9.83 -9.94
C GLN A 205 15.10 -8.83 -11.05
N SER A 206 15.44 -9.31 -12.25
CA SER A 206 15.67 -8.43 -13.41
C SER A 206 14.39 -7.71 -13.86
N ARG A 207 13.23 -8.39 -13.81
CA ARG A 207 11.92 -7.77 -14.07
C ARG A 207 11.60 -6.67 -13.06
N GLU A 208 11.90 -6.90 -11.78
CA GLU A 208 11.67 -5.92 -10.72
C GLU A 208 12.44 -4.61 -11.00
N ILE A 209 13.73 -4.71 -11.32
CA ILE A 209 14.58 -3.55 -11.63
C ILE A 209 14.02 -2.75 -12.79
N PHE A 210 13.69 -3.43 -13.90
CA PHE A 210 13.19 -2.76 -15.09
C PHE A 210 11.81 -2.11 -14.83
N ALA A 211 10.87 -2.84 -14.22
CA ALA A 211 9.53 -2.34 -13.96
C ALA A 211 9.53 -1.16 -12.98
N ARG A 212 10.37 -1.20 -11.94
CA ARG A 212 10.58 -0.07 -11.03
C ARG A 212 11.03 1.18 -11.79
N GLN A 213 11.98 1.03 -12.71
CA GLN A 213 12.46 2.13 -13.53
C GLN A 213 11.39 2.67 -14.49
N MET A 214 10.50 1.82 -15.01
CA MET A 214 9.36 2.27 -15.83
C MET A 214 8.37 3.12 -15.01
N LEU A 215 8.12 2.74 -13.75
CA LEU A 215 7.26 3.53 -12.85
C LEU A 215 7.85 4.89 -12.47
N ILE A 216 9.17 4.97 -12.30
CA ILE A 216 9.87 6.24 -12.08
C ILE A 216 9.71 7.15 -13.31
N GLN A 217 9.75 6.59 -14.51
CA GLN A 217 9.57 7.31 -15.78
C GLN A 217 8.10 7.58 -16.14
N GLN A 218 7.15 7.30 -15.24
CA GLN A 218 5.71 7.49 -15.49
C GLN A 218 5.19 6.65 -16.66
N MET A 219 5.75 5.47 -16.87
CA MET A 219 5.35 4.51 -17.91
C MET A 219 4.71 3.25 -17.31
N PRO A 220 3.54 3.35 -16.64
CA PRO A 220 2.96 2.23 -15.92
C PRO A 220 2.49 1.08 -16.82
N ALA A 221 2.03 1.37 -18.04
CA ALA A 221 1.69 0.33 -19.02
C ALA A 221 2.91 -0.55 -19.35
N ARG A 222 4.05 0.07 -19.62
CA ARG A 222 5.29 -0.64 -19.89
C ARG A 222 5.79 -1.41 -18.67
N ALA A 223 5.58 -0.89 -17.45
CA ALA A 223 5.88 -1.64 -16.24
C ALA A 223 5.03 -2.93 -16.15
N LEU A 224 3.74 -2.86 -16.48
CA LEU A 224 2.83 -4.02 -16.44
C LEU A 224 3.19 -5.12 -17.44
N ASP A 225 3.73 -4.77 -18.61
CA ASP A 225 4.22 -5.75 -19.60
C ASP A 225 5.29 -6.68 -19.01
N TRP A 226 6.08 -6.15 -18.07
CA TRP A 226 7.14 -6.88 -17.37
C TRP A 226 6.69 -7.54 -16.07
N LEU A 227 5.45 -7.30 -15.63
CA LEU A 227 4.89 -7.76 -14.36
C LEU A 227 3.64 -8.63 -14.58
N PRO A 228 3.75 -9.81 -15.21
CA PRO A 228 2.61 -10.69 -15.43
C PRO A 228 2.00 -11.16 -14.11
N GLN A 229 0.67 -11.35 -14.10
CA GLN A 229 -0.08 -11.75 -12.89
C GLN A 229 0.47 -13.05 -12.26
N SER A 230 0.90 -14.02 -13.07
CA SER A 230 1.46 -15.30 -12.60
C SER A 230 2.73 -15.12 -11.77
N LEU A 231 3.67 -14.28 -12.22
CA LEU A 231 4.87 -14.00 -11.43
C LEU A 231 4.58 -13.11 -10.22
N ALA A 232 3.61 -12.19 -10.35
CA ALA A 232 3.14 -11.41 -9.22
C ALA A 232 2.45 -12.25 -8.13
N SER A 233 1.81 -13.37 -8.47
CA SER A 233 1.27 -14.29 -7.46
C SER A 233 2.37 -15.03 -6.68
N GLU A 234 3.57 -15.18 -7.23
CA GLU A 234 4.68 -15.89 -6.56
C GLU A 234 5.64 -14.94 -5.83
N HIS A 235 5.83 -13.72 -6.35
CA HIS A 235 6.83 -12.78 -5.85
C HIS A 235 6.20 -11.50 -5.30
N ALA A 236 6.32 -11.29 -3.99
CA ALA A 236 5.72 -10.14 -3.30
C ALA A 236 6.20 -8.77 -3.85
N SER A 237 7.48 -8.65 -4.21
CA SER A 237 8.02 -7.41 -4.78
C SER A 237 7.43 -7.09 -6.16
N LEU A 238 7.24 -8.10 -7.02
CA LEU A 238 6.57 -7.93 -8.31
C LEU A 238 5.09 -7.61 -8.15
N ARG A 239 4.42 -8.24 -7.19
CA ARG A 239 3.02 -7.93 -6.82
C ARG A 239 2.86 -6.48 -6.39
N LEU A 240 3.79 -6.00 -5.57
CA LEU A 240 3.82 -4.60 -5.12
C LEU A 240 3.98 -3.63 -6.30
N LEU A 241 4.95 -3.87 -7.17
CA LEU A 241 5.15 -3.02 -8.35
C LEU A 241 3.96 -3.07 -9.30
N ARG A 242 3.31 -4.24 -9.45
CA ARG A 242 2.13 -4.40 -10.29
C ARG A 242 0.96 -3.56 -9.77
N ALA A 243 0.70 -3.61 -8.47
CA ALA A 243 -0.33 -2.79 -7.84
C ALA A 243 -0.05 -1.29 -8.00
N ARG A 244 1.21 -0.87 -7.82
CA ARG A 244 1.61 0.53 -8.06
C ARG A 244 1.41 0.95 -9.53
N ALA A 245 1.71 0.07 -10.46
CA ALA A 245 1.48 0.31 -11.88
C ALA A 245 -0.02 0.41 -12.21
N GLN A 246 -0.86 -0.46 -11.63
CA GLN A 246 -2.32 -0.41 -11.77
C GLN A 246 -2.90 0.90 -11.21
N LEU A 247 -2.41 1.34 -10.05
CA LEU A 247 -2.79 2.62 -9.44
C LEU A 247 -2.45 3.82 -10.34
N GLU A 248 -1.25 3.84 -10.91
CA GLU A 248 -0.79 4.81 -11.92
C GLU A 248 -1.50 4.65 -13.28
N GLN A 249 -2.37 3.66 -13.45
CA GLN A 249 -3.31 3.60 -14.57
C GLN A 249 -4.73 4.01 -14.16
N GLY A 250 -4.96 4.35 -12.90
CA GLY A 250 -6.29 4.67 -12.36
C GLY A 250 -7.08 3.48 -11.86
N SER A 251 -6.51 2.28 -11.88
CA SER A 251 -7.20 1.05 -11.50
C SER A 251 -7.02 0.76 -10.01
N LEU A 252 -7.59 1.62 -9.16
CA LEU A 252 -7.49 1.53 -7.69
C LEU A 252 -7.98 0.18 -7.16
N GLU A 253 -9.18 -0.25 -7.54
CA GLU A 253 -9.77 -1.54 -7.12
C GLU A 253 -8.90 -2.74 -7.50
N GLN A 254 -8.31 -2.71 -8.70
CA GLN A 254 -7.40 -3.77 -9.13
C GLN A 254 -6.10 -3.75 -8.33
N ALA A 255 -5.55 -2.58 -8.03
CA ALA A 255 -4.35 -2.46 -7.21
C ALA A 255 -4.58 -3.00 -5.78
N VAL A 256 -5.72 -2.67 -5.17
CA VAL A 256 -6.13 -3.22 -3.87
C VAL A 256 -6.29 -4.74 -3.94
N THR A 257 -7.00 -5.25 -4.94
CA THR A 257 -7.20 -6.69 -5.14
C THR A 257 -5.87 -7.44 -5.31
N THR A 258 -4.95 -6.88 -6.12
CA THR A 258 -3.61 -7.43 -6.32
C THR A 258 -2.84 -7.53 -5.01
N LEU A 259 -2.87 -6.49 -4.15
CA LEU A 259 -2.17 -6.53 -2.87
C LEU A 259 -2.86 -7.39 -1.80
N ARG A 260 -4.18 -7.51 -1.84
CA ARG A 260 -4.92 -8.36 -0.89
C ARG A 260 -4.73 -9.85 -1.15
N SER A 261 -4.41 -10.22 -2.39
CA SER A 261 -4.30 -11.63 -2.80
C SER A 261 -3.37 -12.47 -1.92
N GLN A 262 -2.25 -11.88 -1.46
CA GLN A 262 -1.35 -12.53 -0.52
C GLN A 262 -0.45 -11.47 0.13
N VAL A 263 -0.74 -11.12 1.38
CA VAL A 263 0.06 -10.14 2.14
C VAL A 263 1.26 -10.87 2.77
N PRO A 264 2.51 -10.44 2.52
CA PRO A 264 3.69 -11.04 3.15
C PRO A 264 3.75 -10.70 4.65
N ALA A 265 4.63 -11.40 5.37
CA ALA A 265 5.00 -11.02 6.74
C ALA A 265 5.55 -9.57 6.76
N VAL A 266 5.25 -8.83 7.83
CA VAL A 266 5.56 -7.39 7.92
C VAL A 266 7.06 -7.10 7.90
N ASP A 267 7.87 -7.99 8.45
CA ASP A 267 9.34 -7.91 8.51
C ASP A 267 10.01 -8.18 7.16
N ALA A 268 9.37 -8.97 6.29
CA ALA A 268 9.89 -9.29 4.97
C ALA A 268 9.79 -8.11 3.99
N LEU A 269 8.69 -7.34 4.04
CA LEU A 269 8.43 -6.26 3.08
C LEU A 269 7.49 -5.18 3.66
N PRO A 270 7.94 -4.33 4.61
CA PRO A 270 7.08 -3.35 5.29
C PRO A 270 6.36 -2.39 4.33
N GLU A 271 7.02 -1.98 3.25
CA GLU A 271 6.45 -1.03 2.28
C GLU A 271 5.27 -1.62 1.51
N TYR A 272 5.15 -2.95 1.48
CA TYR A 272 3.98 -3.64 0.97
C TYR A 272 2.73 -3.26 1.75
N ARG A 273 2.79 -3.35 3.09
CA ARG A 273 1.67 -2.98 3.98
C ARG A 273 1.42 -1.49 3.98
N VAL A 274 2.45 -0.66 3.92
CA VAL A 274 2.31 0.80 3.74
C VAL A 274 1.51 1.12 2.49
N THR A 275 1.84 0.45 1.38
CA THR A 275 1.15 0.66 0.10
C THR A 275 -0.29 0.16 0.19
N LEU A 276 -0.53 -1.04 0.73
CA LEU A 276 -1.87 -1.59 0.91
C LEU A 276 -2.74 -0.70 1.80
N ALA A 277 -2.26 -0.28 2.97
CA ALA A 277 -2.98 0.60 3.88
C ALA A 277 -3.33 1.94 3.21
N THR A 278 -2.39 2.51 2.44
CA THR A 278 -2.63 3.76 1.70
C THR A 278 -3.71 3.57 0.64
N LEU A 279 -3.66 2.47 -0.13
CA LEU A 279 -4.66 2.17 -1.15
C LEU A 279 -6.06 1.95 -0.54
N LEU A 280 -6.14 1.27 0.60
CA LEU A 280 -7.40 1.03 1.30
C LEU A 280 -8.05 2.33 1.78
N GLN A 281 -7.27 3.29 2.29
CA GLN A 281 -7.81 4.61 2.61
C GLN A 281 -8.38 5.31 1.36
N GLN A 282 -7.69 5.22 0.22
CA GLN A 282 -8.16 5.80 -1.03
C GLN A 282 -9.42 5.10 -1.57
N ALA A 283 -9.55 3.79 -1.32
CA ALA A 283 -10.71 2.98 -1.70
C ALA A 283 -11.92 3.18 -0.77
N GLY A 284 -11.79 3.99 0.28
CA GLY A 284 -12.87 4.21 1.25
C GLY A 284 -13.03 3.07 2.26
N GLU A 285 -11.95 2.32 2.52
CA GLU A 285 -11.90 1.24 3.52
C GLU A 285 -10.99 1.62 4.72
N PRO A 286 -11.36 2.65 5.50
CA PRO A 286 -10.49 3.20 6.54
C PRO A 286 -10.21 2.24 7.71
N GLU A 287 -11.16 1.37 8.06
CA GLU A 287 -10.97 0.37 9.12
C GLU A 287 -9.91 -0.67 8.74
N ALA A 288 -9.99 -1.20 7.51
CA ALA A 288 -8.99 -2.14 6.99
C ALA A 288 -7.60 -1.48 6.90
N ALA A 289 -7.54 -0.21 6.51
CA ALA A 289 -6.30 0.56 6.53
C ALA A 289 -5.72 0.70 7.94
N ALA A 290 -6.55 1.03 8.94
CA ALA A 290 -6.13 1.18 10.34
C ALA A 290 -5.53 -0.12 10.90
N ALA A 291 -6.07 -1.28 10.53
CA ALA A 291 -5.52 -2.58 10.92
C ALA A 291 -4.09 -2.77 10.38
N HIS A 292 -3.86 -2.51 9.09
CA HIS A 292 -2.52 -2.64 8.50
C HIS A 292 -1.51 -1.62 9.06
N TRP A 293 -1.94 -0.39 9.37
CA TRP A 293 -1.07 0.57 10.04
C TRP A 293 -0.70 0.14 11.46
N SER A 294 -1.66 -0.45 12.19
CA SER A 294 -1.42 -0.96 13.54
C SER A 294 -0.38 -2.09 13.52
N GLU A 295 -0.49 -3.06 12.60
CA GLU A 295 0.49 -4.13 12.45
C GLU A 295 1.91 -3.60 12.12
N LEU A 296 2.01 -2.55 11.29
CA LEU A 296 3.29 -1.89 11.01
C LEU A 296 3.89 -1.28 12.29
N ILE A 297 3.08 -0.62 13.10
CA ILE A 297 3.52 0.01 14.35
C ILE A 297 3.90 -1.03 15.41
N GLU A 298 3.18 -2.15 15.48
CA GLU A 298 3.52 -3.28 16.35
C GLU A 298 4.89 -3.87 16.00
N TYR A 299 5.20 -3.97 14.70
CA TYR A 299 6.52 -4.38 14.23
C TYR A 299 7.61 -3.35 14.51
N GLN A 300 7.37 -2.08 14.18
CA GLN A 300 8.31 -0.99 14.40
C GLN A 300 7.57 0.32 14.65
N ASN A 301 7.64 0.80 15.89
CA ASN A 301 6.89 1.96 16.36
C ASN A 301 7.62 3.30 16.21
N ASN A 302 8.83 3.32 15.62
CA ASN A 302 9.66 4.52 15.51
C ASN A 302 9.46 5.29 14.19
N GLN A 303 8.47 4.93 13.38
CA GLN A 303 8.15 5.57 12.10
C GLN A 303 6.99 6.57 12.27
N PRO A 304 7.24 7.88 12.32
CA PRO A 304 6.19 8.87 12.54
C PRO A 304 5.13 8.89 11.42
N ALA A 305 5.52 8.55 10.19
CA ALA A 305 4.60 8.47 9.07
C ALA A 305 3.55 7.37 9.24
N TRP A 306 3.88 6.26 9.91
CA TRP A 306 2.94 5.16 10.15
C TRP A 306 1.91 5.56 11.21
N TRP A 307 2.33 6.25 12.26
CA TRP A 307 1.42 6.85 13.24
C TRP A 307 0.47 7.87 12.63
N LEU A 308 0.97 8.71 11.70
CA LEU A 308 0.13 9.64 10.97
C LEU A 308 -0.88 8.91 10.07
N GLY A 309 -0.43 7.88 9.35
CA GLY A 309 -1.31 7.02 8.54
C GLY A 309 -2.41 6.35 9.36
N LEU A 310 -2.06 5.81 10.54
CA LEU A 310 -3.02 5.25 11.49
C LEU A 310 -4.03 6.32 11.95
N ALA A 311 -3.55 7.51 12.32
CA ALA A 311 -4.42 8.59 12.79
C ALA A 311 -5.45 9.00 11.73
N MET A 312 -5.01 9.15 10.47
CA MET A 312 -5.89 9.49 9.35
C MET A 312 -6.91 8.38 9.06
N ALA A 313 -6.49 7.12 9.12
CA ALA A 313 -7.38 5.98 8.92
C ALA A 313 -8.46 5.90 10.02
N LEU A 314 -8.06 6.05 11.29
CA LEU A 314 -8.99 6.04 12.42
C LEU A 314 -9.96 7.22 12.40
N ASP A 315 -9.48 8.40 11.99
CA ASP A 315 -10.29 9.60 11.85
C ASP A 315 -11.36 9.42 10.75
N ALA A 316 -10.96 8.89 9.58
CA ALA A 316 -11.87 8.57 8.49
C ALA A 316 -12.88 7.46 8.87
N ALA A 317 -12.53 6.55 9.78
CA ALA A 317 -13.42 5.54 10.35
C ALA A 317 -14.33 6.08 11.48
N GLY A 318 -14.25 7.37 11.83
CA GLY A 318 -15.04 7.96 12.92
C GLY A 318 -14.57 7.59 14.33
N GLN A 319 -13.40 6.96 14.47
CA GLN A 319 -12.84 6.55 15.77
C GLN A 319 -12.08 7.70 16.45
N THR A 320 -12.77 8.81 16.70
CA THR A 320 -12.22 10.11 17.15
C THR A 320 -11.22 10.00 18.30
N LYS A 321 -11.53 9.23 19.35
CA LYS A 321 -10.65 9.08 20.53
C LYS A 321 -9.34 8.36 20.21
N SER A 322 -9.40 7.35 19.35
CA SER A 322 -8.20 6.60 18.91
C SER A 322 -7.39 7.43 17.92
N ALA A 323 -8.05 8.13 16.99
CA ALA A 323 -7.42 9.05 16.06
C ALA A 323 -6.65 10.16 16.79
N ALA A 324 -7.25 10.79 17.79
CA ALA A 324 -6.60 11.83 18.60
C ALA A 324 -5.31 11.33 19.27
N ARG A 325 -5.33 10.12 19.85
CA ARG A 325 -4.12 9.51 20.44
C ARG A 325 -3.03 9.28 19.40
N ALA A 326 -3.38 8.76 18.22
CA ALA A 326 -2.43 8.53 17.14
C ALA A 326 -1.84 9.85 16.58
N TYR A 327 -2.65 10.91 16.44
CA TYR A 327 -2.16 12.24 16.04
C TYR A 327 -1.17 12.83 17.06
N VAL A 328 -1.44 12.67 18.35
CA VAL A 328 -0.50 13.08 19.42
C VAL A 328 0.85 12.36 19.26
N GLN A 329 0.82 11.03 19.08
CA GLN A 329 2.05 10.25 18.88
C GLN A 329 2.81 10.73 17.63
N ALA A 330 2.13 10.82 16.48
CA ALA A 330 2.75 11.27 15.24
C ALA A 330 3.40 12.65 15.36
N ALA A 331 2.72 13.62 16.00
CA ALA A 331 3.20 14.99 16.13
C ALA A 331 4.37 15.15 17.12
N ALA A 332 4.51 14.24 18.08
CA ALA A 332 5.59 14.26 19.06
C ALA A 332 6.89 13.60 18.55
N MET A 333 6.79 12.78 17.50
CA MET A 333 7.92 11.99 17.03
C MET A 333 8.89 12.78 16.14
N PRO A 334 10.22 12.60 16.33
CA PRO A 334 11.22 13.16 15.44
C PRO A 334 11.17 12.48 14.06
N GLY A 335 11.47 13.23 13.00
CA GLY A 335 11.47 12.73 11.62
C GLY A 335 10.16 12.97 10.86
N LEU A 336 9.08 13.40 11.53
CA LEU A 336 7.92 13.94 10.82
C LEU A 336 8.25 15.35 10.30
N SER A 337 7.99 15.63 9.03
CA SER A 337 8.20 16.99 8.50
C SER A 337 7.33 18.00 9.26
N GLU A 338 7.85 19.22 9.49
CA GLU A 338 7.12 20.23 10.28
C GLU A 338 5.71 20.51 9.73
N ARG A 339 5.55 20.51 8.41
CA ARG A 339 4.23 20.69 7.76
C ARG A 339 3.23 19.61 8.17
N LEU A 340 3.67 18.35 8.24
CA LEU A 340 2.82 17.23 8.65
C LEU A 340 2.57 17.25 10.16
N ALA A 341 3.55 17.66 10.97
CA ALA A 341 3.36 17.83 12.40
C ALA A 341 2.36 18.96 12.72
N ILE A 342 2.40 20.07 11.99
CA ILE A 342 1.42 21.15 12.08
C ILE A 342 0.03 20.64 11.69
N TYR A 343 -0.08 19.92 10.57
CA TYR A 343 -1.34 19.32 10.15
C TYR A 343 -1.92 18.38 11.23
N ALA A 344 -1.10 17.49 11.79
CA ALA A 344 -1.52 16.58 12.85
C ALA A 344 -2.03 17.34 14.09
N ARG A 345 -1.33 18.39 14.52
CA ARG A 345 -1.74 19.25 15.64
C ARG A 345 -3.05 19.99 15.37
N GLN A 346 -3.23 20.53 14.17
CA GLN A 346 -4.48 21.21 13.78
C GLN A 346 -5.66 20.23 13.75
N ARG A 347 -5.46 19.03 13.20
CA ARG A 347 -6.51 18.01 13.14
C ARG A 347 -6.88 17.53 14.54
N LEU A 348 -5.90 17.32 15.41
CA LEU A 348 -6.12 16.99 16.83
C LEU A 348 -6.99 18.04 17.53
N GLN A 349 -6.71 19.34 17.36
CA GLN A 349 -7.51 20.41 17.95
C GLN A 349 -8.97 20.38 17.46
N ALA A 350 -9.19 20.14 16.17
CA ALA A 350 -10.53 20.02 15.62
C ALA A 350 -11.30 18.82 16.20
N LEU A 351 -10.64 17.67 16.38
CA LEU A 351 -11.26 16.48 16.98
C LEU A 351 -11.61 16.67 18.46
N GLN A 352 -10.82 17.47 19.19
CA GLN A 352 -11.09 17.79 20.60
C GLN A 352 -12.20 18.84 20.78
N ALA A 353 -12.35 19.75 19.82
CA ALA A 353 -13.40 20.76 19.86
C ALA A 353 -14.79 20.22 19.48
N GLY A 354 -14.84 19.09 18.74
CA GLY A 354 -16.07 18.45 18.29
C GLY A 354 -16.52 17.24 19.12
N SER A 355 -15.79 16.89 20.18
CA SER A 355 -16.08 15.74 21.07
C SER A 355 -16.75 16.16 22.37
#